data_AF-A0A1J5WIP6-F1
#
_entry.id   AF-A0A1J5WIP6-F1
#
_cell.length_a   1.000
_cell.length_b   1.000
_cell.length_c   1.000
_cell.angle_alpha   90.00
_cell.angle_beta   90.00
_cell.angle_gamma   90.00
#
_symmetry.space_group_name_H-M   'P 1'
#
loop_
_entity.id
_entity.type
_entity.pdbx_description
1 polymer ?
#
loop_
_entity_poly.entity_id
_entity_poly.type
_entity_poly.pdbx_seq_one_letter_code
_entity_poly.pdbx_strand_id
1 'polypeptide(L)'
;MEILPRLKACSGSEVEFLLLNAGRVEHIAEVLAQGQLFSVGGVKSIKAYGYAVCVLPRMEIHRDTGIEYLKMETEKEEGTAGLLRKEKAFYLGRVRELLLSEGAVNVLPKMKLCPDNEMDWLVLRADRKEHVATVSEHPGQVFVGRVKNIMLYEHAVCVLPRLEIHRDSEVSLLDLRAGRGEHIAGMLGEENTVCLGRISRIVLHGYAVDVLSRMKTSEGVFYMAPASPQYTAEGLAAANEKRRRLSGPGEDKKLFWLELEADREENVARILGKSGAVSAGRFESISLNGYAVGVLPRLGIQDDCSMGTVNLVAARREHVAGILGEEKTVCVGRIQRLDIREYAVGILPKIAIHEDCEMESFHLEANREEHVGEILAGEQMVSLWRIKELVLHRYAVSILPRLEIRKDSIIVRFVLYADTDRHTSVMLALDDCAVDIGRIRHGGLWIPEEVKKKLKYTLVDREGNEEMFLE
;
A
#
# COMPACT_ATOMS: atom_id res chain seq x y z
N MET A 1 -31.90 -27.83 -4.54
CA MET A 1 -31.20 -28.36 -3.35
C MET A 1 -31.60 -29.80 -3.02
N GLU A 2 -32.84 -30.23 -3.32
CA GLU A 2 -33.35 -31.60 -3.09
C GLU A 2 -32.53 -32.74 -3.71
N ILE A 3 -31.68 -32.45 -4.71
CA ILE A 3 -30.81 -33.44 -5.37
C ILE A 3 -29.50 -33.68 -4.58
N LEU A 4 -29.05 -32.73 -3.74
CA LEU A 4 -27.77 -32.84 -3.02
C LEU A 4 -27.66 -34.09 -2.13
N PRO A 5 -28.69 -34.46 -1.34
CA PRO A 5 -28.72 -35.72 -0.60
C PRO A 5 -28.52 -36.99 -1.43
N ARG A 6 -28.87 -36.90 -2.72
CA ARG A 6 -28.89 -38.02 -3.66
C ARG A 6 -27.63 -38.06 -4.53
N LEU A 7 -26.81 -37.01 -4.49
CA LEU A 7 -25.51 -37.00 -5.15
C LEU A 7 -24.55 -37.93 -4.38
N LYS A 8 -24.18 -39.03 -5.02
CA LYS A 8 -23.05 -39.86 -4.65
C LYS A 8 -22.05 -39.80 -5.79
N ALA A 9 -21.04 -38.93 -5.67
CA ALA A 9 -19.92 -38.97 -6.59
C ALA A 9 -19.09 -40.24 -6.32
N CYS A 10 -18.68 -40.95 -7.36
CA CYS A 10 -17.81 -42.11 -7.20
C CYS A 10 -16.43 -41.66 -6.70
N SER A 11 -15.75 -42.50 -5.90
CA SER A 11 -14.36 -42.26 -5.52
C SER A 11 -13.50 -42.11 -6.78
N GLY A 12 -12.94 -40.91 -6.99
CA GLY A 12 -12.12 -40.56 -8.16
C GLY A 12 -12.79 -39.69 -9.22
N SER A 13 -14.10 -39.39 -9.12
CA SER A 13 -14.71 -38.37 -9.97
C SER A 13 -14.43 -36.96 -9.43
N GLU A 14 -14.04 -36.06 -10.33
CA GLU A 14 -13.77 -34.65 -10.03
C GLU A 14 -14.86 -33.77 -10.64
N VAL A 15 -15.52 -32.98 -9.80
CA VAL A 15 -16.51 -31.98 -10.19
C VAL A 15 -15.78 -30.67 -10.46
N GLU A 16 -15.86 -30.18 -11.69
CA GLU A 16 -15.23 -28.93 -12.07
C GLU A 16 -15.83 -27.73 -11.32
N PHE A 17 -17.15 -27.68 -11.19
CA PHE A 17 -17.85 -26.55 -10.62
C PHE A 17 -19.11 -26.96 -9.85
N LEU A 18 -19.23 -26.47 -8.61
CA LEU A 18 -20.38 -26.65 -7.74
C LEU A 18 -20.94 -25.29 -7.33
N LEU A 19 -22.13 -24.94 -7.84
CA LEU A 19 -22.86 -23.74 -7.47
C LEU A 19 -24.06 -24.08 -6.60
N LEU A 20 -24.05 -23.56 -5.37
CA LEU A 20 -25.12 -23.69 -4.41
C LEU A 20 -25.74 -22.32 -4.16
N ASN A 21 -27.05 -22.20 -4.36
CA ASN A 21 -27.78 -20.96 -4.07
C ASN A 21 -29.06 -21.29 -3.32
N ALA A 22 -29.25 -20.65 -2.16
CA ALA A 22 -30.49 -20.72 -1.42
C ALA A 22 -30.81 -19.35 -0.79
N GLY A 23 -31.84 -18.68 -1.32
CA GLY A 23 -32.32 -17.41 -0.78
C GLY A 23 -33.15 -17.54 0.50
N ARG A 24 -33.55 -18.76 0.89
CA ARG A 24 -34.33 -19.05 2.11
C ARG A 24 -33.88 -20.34 2.78
N VAL A 25 -34.10 -20.45 4.08
CA VAL A 25 -33.67 -21.61 4.89
C VAL A 25 -34.43 -22.89 4.57
N GLU A 26 -35.69 -22.78 4.12
CA GLU A 26 -36.53 -23.93 3.80
C GLU A 26 -35.94 -24.73 2.62
N HIS A 27 -35.25 -24.04 1.70
CA HIS A 27 -34.61 -24.68 0.54
C HIS A 27 -33.49 -25.64 0.92
N ILE A 28 -32.92 -25.52 2.13
CA ILE A 28 -31.85 -26.40 2.63
C ILE A 28 -32.30 -27.23 3.82
N ALA A 29 -33.53 -27.06 4.30
CA ALA A 29 -34.00 -27.69 5.53
C ALA A 29 -33.87 -29.22 5.48
N GLU A 30 -34.22 -29.84 4.35
CA GLU A 30 -34.07 -31.29 4.16
C GLU A 30 -32.60 -31.73 4.25
N VAL A 31 -31.71 -31.01 3.55
CA VAL A 31 -30.26 -31.28 3.57
C VAL A 31 -29.68 -31.13 4.98
N LEU A 32 -30.18 -30.16 5.75
CA LEU A 32 -29.75 -29.93 7.12
C LEU A 32 -30.35 -30.94 8.11
N ALA A 33 -31.56 -31.45 7.86
CA ALA A 33 -32.24 -32.44 8.69
C ALA A 33 -31.62 -33.83 8.55
N GLN A 34 -31.02 -34.12 7.40
CA GLN A 34 -30.29 -35.37 7.19
C GLN A 34 -29.04 -35.42 8.09
N GLY A 35 -28.95 -36.48 8.90
CA GLY A 35 -27.84 -36.68 9.84
C GLY A 35 -26.52 -37.07 9.16
N GLN A 36 -26.58 -37.58 7.93
CA GLN A 36 -25.44 -38.12 7.20
C GLN A 36 -24.75 -37.03 6.35
N LEU A 37 -23.42 -37.07 6.26
CA LEU A 37 -22.66 -36.28 5.29
C LEU A 37 -22.90 -36.84 3.88
N PHE A 38 -22.88 -35.99 2.86
CA PHE A 38 -22.91 -36.46 1.46
C PHE A 38 -21.57 -36.18 0.78
N SER A 39 -21.08 -37.18 0.05
CA SER A 39 -19.81 -37.11 -0.65
C SER A 39 -19.99 -36.50 -2.03
N VAL A 40 -19.30 -35.38 -2.27
CA VAL A 40 -19.27 -34.68 -3.56
C VAL A 40 -18.06 -35.06 -4.42
N GLY A 41 -17.22 -35.98 -3.95
CA GLY A 41 -15.96 -36.33 -4.61
C GLY A 41 -14.93 -35.19 -4.52
N GLY A 42 -14.02 -35.14 -5.49
CA GLY A 42 -13.14 -33.96 -5.64
C GLY A 42 -13.93 -32.80 -6.25
N VAL A 43 -13.74 -31.58 -5.78
CA VAL A 43 -14.40 -30.39 -6.36
C VAL A 43 -13.36 -29.30 -6.57
N LYS A 44 -13.20 -28.82 -7.81
CA LYS A 44 -12.25 -27.74 -8.11
C LYS A 44 -12.77 -26.38 -7.67
N SER A 45 -14.03 -26.08 -7.94
CA SER A 45 -14.62 -24.77 -7.63
C SER A 45 -15.96 -24.89 -6.93
N ILE A 46 -16.13 -24.18 -5.81
CA ILE A 46 -17.34 -24.16 -5.01
C ILE A 46 -17.80 -22.70 -4.83
N LYS A 47 -19.06 -22.41 -5.17
CA LYS A 47 -19.69 -21.12 -4.90
C LYS A 47 -20.97 -21.35 -4.10
N ALA A 48 -21.07 -20.77 -2.92
CA ALA A 48 -22.24 -20.89 -2.05
C ALA A 48 -22.84 -19.51 -1.73
N TYR A 49 -24.13 -19.32 -2.04
CA TYR A 49 -24.84 -18.06 -1.88
C TYR A 49 -26.04 -18.18 -0.93
N GLY A 50 -26.18 -17.19 -0.05
CA GLY A 50 -27.23 -17.12 0.96
C GLY A 50 -27.15 -18.26 1.97
N TYR A 51 -28.29 -18.88 2.28
CA TYR A 51 -28.37 -20.00 3.22
C TYR A 51 -27.58 -21.23 2.73
N ALA A 52 -27.23 -21.33 1.45
CA ALA A 52 -26.45 -22.43 0.91
C ALA A 52 -25.08 -22.61 1.59
N VAL A 53 -24.54 -21.55 2.20
CA VAL A 53 -23.31 -21.62 3.01
C VAL A 53 -23.44 -22.65 4.14
N CYS A 54 -24.62 -22.81 4.72
CA CYS A 54 -24.89 -23.81 5.77
C CYS A 54 -24.80 -25.27 5.28
N VAL A 55 -24.74 -25.51 3.97
CA VAL A 55 -24.63 -26.85 3.39
C VAL A 55 -23.19 -27.35 3.38
N LEU A 56 -22.19 -26.47 3.35
CA LEU A 56 -20.77 -26.88 3.25
C LEU A 56 -20.31 -27.80 4.40
N PRO A 57 -20.69 -27.60 5.68
CA PRO A 57 -20.35 -28.54 6.74
C PRO A 57 -20.98 -29.94 6.58
N ARG A 58 -21.94 -30.10 5.67
CA ARG A 58 -22.57 -31.39 5.34
C ARG A 58 -21.89 -32.11 4.18
N MET A 59 -20.96 -31.47 3.50
CA MET A 59 -20.19 -32.06 2.42
C MET A 59 -18.99 -32.82 2.98
N GLU A 60 -18.82 -34.06 2.57
CA GLU A 60 -17.60 -34.82 2.82
C GLU A 60 -16.59 -34.48 1.73
N ILE A 61 -15.64 -33.59 2.07
CA ILE A 61 -14.52 -33.19 1.21
C ILE A 61 -13.26 -33.92 1.72
N HIS A 62 -12.58 -34.62 0.83
CA HIS A 62 -11.38 -35.39 1.18
C HIS A 62 -10.23 -34.47 1.61
N ARG A 63 -9.33 -34.96 2.46
CA ARG A 63 -8.14 -34.20 2.90
C ARG A 63 -7.26 -33.71 1.76
N ASP A 64 -7.14 -34.55 0.75
CA ASP A 64 -6.28 -34.27 -0.40
C ASP A 64 -6.98 -33.44 -1.49
N THR A 65 -8.27 -33.12 -1.33
CA THR A 65 -8.99 -32.30 -2.31
C THR A 65 -8.36 -30.92 -2.39
N GLY A 66 -7.89 -30.56 -3.59
CA GLY A 66 -7.45 -29.22 -3.92
C GLY A 66 -8.60 -28.42 -4.53
N ILE A 67 -9.22 -27.56 -3.73
CA ILE A 67 -10.18 -26.58 -4.19
C ILE A 67 -9.40 -25.41 -4.76
N GLU A 68 -9.50 -25.20 -6.07
CA GLU A 68 -8.92 -24.05 -6.76
C GLU A 68 -9.61 -22.75 -6.34
N TYR A 69 -10.94 -22.77 -6.17
CA TYR A 69 -11.72 -21.58 -5.86
C TYR A 69 -12.91 -21.86 -4.93
N LEU A 70 -12.94 -21.21 -3.77
CA LEU A 70 -14.07 -21.25 -2.83
C LEU A 70 -14.62 -19.83 -2.61
N LYS A 71 -15.86 -19.61 -3.04
CA LYS A 71 -16.61 -18.38 -2.75
C LYS A 71 -17.82 -18.65 -1.85
N MET A 72 -17.96 -17.86 -0.79
CA MET A 72 -19.15 -17.84 0.06
C MET A 72 -19.66 -16.42 0.24
N GLU A 73 -20.96 -16.22 0.12
CA GLU A 73 -21.59 -14.92 0.22
C GLU A 73 -22.97 -15.03 0.87
N THR A 74 -23.21 -14.24 1.93
CA THR A 74 -24.52 -14.22 2.61
C THR A 74 -24.81 -12.87 3.24
N GLU A 75 -25.72 -12.12 2.64
CA GLU A 75 -26.16 -10.80 3.15
C GLU A 75 -26.96 -10.89 4.45
N LYS A 76 -27.65 -12.01 4.68
CA LYS A 76 -28.46 -12.23 5.88
C LYS A 76 -27.63 -12.93 6.94
N GLU A 77 -27.62 -12.38 8.16
CA GLU A 77 -26.97 -12.99 9.33
C GLU A 77 -27.47 -14.43 9.57
N GLU A 78 -28.77 -14.64 9.38
CA GLU A 78 -29.43 -15.96 9.45
C GLU A 78 -28.85 -16.99 8.48
N GLY A 79 -28.29 -16.54 7.34
CA GLY A 79 -27.71 -17.39 6.32
C GLY A 79 -26.50 -18.19 6.79
N THR A 80 -25.86 -17.75 7.89
CA THR A 80 -24.79 -18.48 8.60
C THR A 80 -25.19 -18.97 9.98
N ALA A 81 -26.29 -18.47 10.57
CA ALA A 81 -26.66 -18.78 11.95
C ALA A 81 -26.75 -20.29 12.24
N GLY A 82 -27.30 -21.07 11.31
CA GLY A 82 -27.38 -22.53 11.44
C GLY A 82 -26.01 -23.23 11.48
N LEU A 83 -25.02 -22.68 10.76
CA LEU A 83 -23.64 -23.15 10.77
C LEU A 83 -22.94 -22.75 12.08
N LEU A 84 -23.11 -21.51 12.52
CA LEU A 84 -22.42 -20.97 13.69
C LEU A 84 -22.88 -21.60 15.01
N ARG A 85 -24.17 -21.99 15.11
CA ARG A 85 -24.71 -22.74 16.26
C ARG A 85 -24.09 -24.12 16.46
N LYS A 86 -23.47 -24.71 15.42
CA LYS A 86 -22.82 -26.01 15.54
C LYS A 86 -21.46 -25.84 16.22
N GLU A 87 -21.17 -26.67 17.22
CA GLU A 87 -19.88 -26.64 17.90
C GLU A 87 -18.73 -27.08 16.99
N LYS A 88 -18.97 -28.08 16.13
CA LYS A 88 -17.92 -28.73 15.35
C LYS A 88 -17.52 -27.92 14.11
N ALA A 89 -16.23 -27.62 14.00
CA ALA A 89 -15.61 -27.12 12.78
C ALA A 89 -15.67 -28.15 11.64
N PHE A 90 -15.65 -27.68 10.39
CA PHE A 90 -15.69 -28.52 9.19
C PHE A 90 -14.44 -28.32 8.34
N TYR A 91 -14.09 -29.35 7.58
CA TYR A 91 -12.81 -29.44 6.89
C TYR A 91 -13.01 -29.23 5.37
N LEU A 92 -12.14 -28.44 4.74
CA LEU A 92 -12.27 -28.00 3.33
C LEU A 92 -11.10 -28.42 2.43
N GLY A 93 -10.15 -29.22 2.91
CA GLY A 93 -8.98 -29.63 2.12
C GLY A 93 -7.97 -28.50 1.96
N ARG A 94 -7.35 -28.45 0.78
CA ARG A 94 -6.49 -27.35 0.34
C ARG A 94 -7.34 -26.37 -0.47
N VAL A 95 -7.25 -25.08 -0.16
CA VAL A 95 -7.97 -24.00 -0.83
C VAL A 95 -6.95 -23.01 -1.38
N ARG A 96 -6.91 -22.88 -2.70
CA ARG A 96 -6.01 -21.96 -3.41
C ARG A 96 -6.53 -20.53 -3.39
N GLU A 97 -7.83 -20.32 -3.62
CA GLU A 97 -8.48 -19.00 -3.52
C GLU A 97 -9.70 -19.06 -2.62
N LEU A 98 -9.74 -18.20 -1.60
CA LEU A 98 -10.83 -18.10 -0.63
C LEU A 98 -11.43 -16.70 -0.67
N LEU A 99 -12.70 -16.60 -1.06
CA LEU A 99 -13.46 -15.35 -1.09
C LEU A 99 -14.70 -15.43 -0.19
N LEU A 100 -14.68 -14.70 0.93
CA LEU A 100 -15.80 -14.61 1.85
C LEU A 100 -16.38 -13.20 1.83
N SER A 101 -17.69 -13.09 1.65
CA SER A 101 -18.37 -11.80 1.59
C SER A 101 -19.58 -11.76 2.51
N GLU A 102 -19.79 -10.59 3.12
CA GLU A 102 -20.82 -10.33 4.10
C GLU A 102 -20.75 -11.29 5.29
N GLY A 103 -21.89 -11.81 5.78
CA GLY A 103 -21.94 -12.72 6.93
C GLY A 103 -21.12 -14.00 6.77
N ALA A 104 -20.65 -14.33 5.55
CA ALA A 104 -19.85 -15.52 5.31
C ALA A 104 -18.47 -15.42 5.95
N VAL A 105 -17.97 -14.20 6.21
CA VAL A 105 -16.71 -14.00 6.93
C VAL A 105 -16.75 -14.64 8.33
N ASN A 106 -17.91 -14.63 9.00
CA ASN A 106 -18.09 -15.28 10.30
C ASN A 106 -17.91 -16.81 10.28
N VAL A 107 -17.90 -17.44 9.10
CA VAL A 107 -17.65 -18.89 8.96
C VAL A 107 -16.17 -19.24 9.17
N LEU A 108 -15.27 -18.27 9.01
CA LEU A 108 -13.81 -18.48 9.05
C LEU A 108 -13.33 -19.28 10.28
N PRO A 109 -13.74 -18.99 11.54
CA PRO A 109 -13.30 -19.73 12.72
C PRO A 109 -13.80 -21.19 12.77
N LYS A 110 -14.79 -21.54 11.94
CA LYS A 110 -15.36 -22.89 11.83
C LYS A 110 -14.73 -23.69 10.69
N MET A 111 -13.93 -23.07 9.83
CA MET A 111 -13.27 -23.73 8.71
C MET A 111 -11.93 -24.30 9.16
N LYS A 112 -11.65 -25.54 8.77
CA LYS A 112 -10.34 -26.18 8.92
C LYS A 112 -9.74 -26.45 7.54
N LEU A 113 -8.63 -25.77 7.27
CA LEU A 113 -7.79 -26.01 6.11
C LEU A 113 -6.73 -27.07 6.43
N CYS A 114 -6.11 -27.61 5.39
CA CYS A 114 -4.93 -28.46 5.57
C CYS A 114 -3.78 -27.67 6.22
N PRO A 115 -2.99 -28.25 7.16
CA PRO A 115 -1.86 -27.55 7.79
C PRO A 115 -0.79 -27.05 6.81
N ASP A 116 -0.65 -27.73 5.68
CA ASP A 116 0.27 -27.38 4.59
C ASP A 116 -0.38 -26.54 3.49
N ASN A 117 -1.59 -26.01 3.71
CA ASN A 117 -2.33 -25.25 2.71
C ASN A 117 -1.53 -24.04 2.20
N GLU A 118 -1.45 -23.94 0.87
CA GLU A 118 -0.88 -22.80 0.16
C GLU A 118 -2.00 -22.09 -0.60
N MET A 119 -2.29 -20.86 -0.18
CA MET A 119 -3.35 -20.02 -0.70
C MET A 119 -2.76 -18.88 -1.51
N ASP A 120 -3.17 -18.75 -2.76
CA ASP A 120 -2.84 -17.60 -3.60
C ASP A 120 -3.58 -16.35 -3.13
N TRP A 121 -4.86 -16.48 -2.77
CA TRP A 121 -5.73 -15.34 -2.42
C TRP A 121 -6.62 -15.61 -1.22
N LEU A 122 -6.53 -14.75 -0.20
CA LEU A 122 -7.52 -14.60 0.86
C LEU A 122 -8.23 -13.26 0.69
N VAL A 123 -9.52 -13.28 0.36
CA VAL A 123 -10.33 -12.09 0.14
C VAL A 123 -11.51 -12.10 1.09
N LEU A 124 -11.57 -11.10 1.98
CA LEU A 124 -12.66 -10.93 2.95
C LEU A 124 -13.32 -9.56 2.73
N ARG A 125 -14.65 -9.53 2.57
CA ARG A 125 -15.45 -8.30 2.48
C ARG A 125 -16.58 -8.35 3.50
N ALA A 126 -16.72 -7.28 4.27
CA ALA A 126 -17.78 -7.19 5.28
C ALA A 126 -18.29 -5.76 5.39
N ASP A 127 -19.45 -5.47 4.81
CA ASP A 127 -20.00 -4.10 4.77
C ASP A 127 -20.60 -3.64 6.11
N ARG A 128 -20.85 -4.57 7.04
CA ARG A 128 -21.42 -4.31 8.37
C ARG A 128 -20.61 -4.98 9.48
N LYS A 129 -20.66 -4.41 10.68
CA LYS A 129 -19.91 -4.92 11.85
C LYS A 129 -20.31 -6.35 12.22
N GLU A 130 -21.58 -6.70 12.07
CA GLU A 130 -22.13 -8.02 12.41
C GLU A 130 -21.53 -9.12 11.54
N HIS A 131 -21.11 -8.80 10.31
CA HIS A 131 -20.50 -9.74 9.37
C HIS A 131 -19.14 -10.28 9.84
N VAL A 132 -18.50 -9.63 10.82
CA VAL A 132 -17.22 -10.05 11.40
C VAL A 132 -17.28 -10.33 12.90
N ALA A 133 -18.47 -10.26 13.52
CA ALA A 133 -18.64 -10.38 14.97
C ALA A 133 -18.07 -11.70 15.50
N THR A 134 -18.38 -12.82 14.85
CA THR A 134 -17.91 -14.14 15.28
C THR A 134 -16.39 -14.29 15.21
N VAL A 135 -15.77 -13.72 14.18
CA VAL A 135 -14.30 -13.76 14.04
C VAL A 135 -13.64 -12.82 15.06
N SER A 136 -14.24 -11.66 15.27
CA SER A 136 -13.74 -10.64 16.20
C SER A 136 -13.79 -11.09 17.66
N GLU A 137 -14.83 -11.83 18.04
CA GLU A 137 -15.06 -12.40 19.39
C GLU A 137 -14.38 -13.76 19.60
N HIS A 138 -13.75 -14.31 18.56
CA HIS A 138 -13.07 -15.60 18.67
C HIS A 138 -11.90 -15.49 19.69
N PRO A 139 -11.80 -16.39 20.69
CA PRO A 139 -10.80 -16.29 21.76
C PRO A 139 -9.35 -16.54 21.31
N GLY A 140 -9.12 -16.87 20.04
CA GLY A 140 -7.80 -17.14 19.48
C GLY A 140 -7.65 -16.61 18.06
N GLN A 141 -6.54 -16.96 17.43
CA GLN A 141 -6.34 -16.72 16.00
C GLN A 141 -6.92 -17.87 15.17
N VAL A 142 -7.22 -17.57 13.91
CA VAL A 142 -7.81 -18.49 12.93
C VAL A 142 -6.77 -18.82 11.87
N PHE A 143 -6.32 -20.06 11.85
CA PHE A 143 -5.32 -20.53 10.90
C PHE A 143 -5.83 -20.52 9.45
N VAL A 144 -5.13 -19.79 8.59
CA VAL A 144 -5.46 -19.66 7.15
C VAL A 144 -4.42 -20.30 6.22
N GLY A 145 -3.38 -20.94 6.76
CA GLY A 145 -2.29 -21.54 5.97
C GLY A 145 -1.19 -20.55 5.57
N ARG A 146 -0.41 -20.93 4.55
CA ARG A 146 0.49 -20.01 3.85
C ARG A 146 -0.33 -19.20 2.86
N VAL A 147 -0.25 -17.86 2.93
CA VAL A 147 -1.05 -16.98 2.09
C VAL A 147 -0.15 -16.03 1.31
N LYS A 148 -0.32 -15.98 -0.02
CA LYS A 148 0.44 -15.10 -0.91
C LYS A 148 -0.16 -13.70 -0.99
N ASN A 149 -1.47 -13.57 -1.10
CA ASN A 149 -2.14 -12.27 -1.21
C ASN A 149 -3.35 -12.19 -0.28
N ILE A 150 -3.49 -11.06 0.42
CA ILE A 150 -4.58 -10.80 1.36
C ILE A 150 -5.27 -9.49 0.97
N MET A 151 -6.59 -9.55 0.76
CA MET A 151 -7.42 -8.37 0.51
C MET A 151 -8.55 -8.29 1.52
N LEU A 152 -8.59 -7.22 2.32
CA LEU A 152 -9.63 -7.00 3.34
C LEU A 152 -10.38 -5.70 3.06
N TYR A 153 -11.70 -5.81 2.91
CA TYR A 153 -12.58 -4.69 2.60
C TYR A 153 -13.53 -4.37 3.75
N GLU A 154 -13.64 -3.08 4.07
CA GLU A 154 -14.53 -2.52 5.08
C GLU A 154 -14.30 -3.16 6.46
N HIS A 155 -15.33 -3.64 7.18
CA HIS A 155 -15.15 -4.22 8.50
C HIS A 155 -14.26 -5.47 8.52
N ALA A 156 -14.01 -6.10 7.37
CA ALA A 156 -13.09 -7.24 7.28
C ALA A 156 -11.65 -6.85 7.64
N VAL A 157 -11.28 -5.57 7.55
CA VAL A 157 -9.98 -5.08 8.01
C VAL A 157 -9.76 -5.43 9.49
N CYS A 158 -10.81 -5.37 10.33
CA CYS A 158 -10.75 -5.76 11.75
C CYS A 158 -10.46 -7.24 12.00
N VAL A 159 -10.58 -8.10 10.98
CA VAL A 159 -10.27 -9.54 11.10
C VAL A 159 -8.76 -9.77 11.09
N LEU A 160 -7.96 -8.84 10.55
CA LEU A 160 -6.52 -9.04 10.35
C LEU A 160 -5.75 -9.53 11.60
N PRO A 161 -5.95 -8.98 12.83
CA PRO A 161 -5.27 -9.48 14.04
C PRO A 161 -5.67 -10.91 14.44
N ARG A 162 -6.83 -11.37 13.96
CA ARG A 162 -7.38 -12.71 14.23
C ARG A 162 -6.90 -13.75 13.23
N LEU A 163 -6.17 -13.37 12.17
CA LEU A 163 -5.63 -14.34 11.22
C LEU A 163 -4.29 -14.92 11.72
N GLU A 164 -4.21 -16.24 11.83
CA GLU A 164 -2.94 -16.95 11.99
C GLU A 164 -2.43 -17.35 10.60
N ILE A 165 -1.50 -16.54 10.09
CA ILE A 165 -0.78 -16.80 8.85
C ILE A 165 0.48 -17.59 9.19
N HIS A 166 0.76 -18.64 8.43
CA HIS A 166 1.91 -19.50 8.67
C HIS A 166 3.22 -18.70 8.66
N ARG A 167 4.18 -19.03 9.55
CA ARG A 167 5.42 -18.23 9.74
C ARG A 167 6.29 -18.15 8.48
N ASP A 168 6.28 -19.20 7.67
CA ASP A 168 7.01 -19.27 6.39
C ASP A 168 6.25 -18.62 5.23
N SER A 169 5.19 -17.85 5.50
CA SER A 169 4.46 -17.13 4.44
C SER A 169 5.26 -15.93 3.95
N GLU A 170 5.42 -15.86 2.63
CA GLU A 170 5.92 -14.70 1.92
C GLU A 170 4.72 -13.99 1.26
N VAL A 171 4.15 -13.01 1.97
CA VAL A 171 2.98 -12.28 1.51
C VAL A 171 3.42 -11.29 0.42
N SER A 172 3.05 -11.57 -0.82
CA SER A 172 3.33 -10.67 -1.94
C SER A 172 2.53 -9.37 -1.86
N LEU A 173 1.27 -9.44 -1.42
CA LEU A 173 0.37 -8.28 -1.34
C LEU A 173 -0.52 -8.32 -0.09
N LEU A 174 -0.54 -7.22 0.65
CA LEU A 174 -1.56 -6.89 1.64
C LEU A 174 -2.32 -5.63 1.18
N ASP A 175 -3.58 -5.78 0.79
CA ASP A 175 -4.48 -4.68 0.39
C ASP A 175 -5.60 -4.52 1.43
N LEU A 176 -5.61 -3.39 2.13
CA LEU A 176 -6.63 -3.05 3.12
C LEU A 176 -7.40 -1.82 2.67
N ARG A 177 -8.73 -1.92 2.63
CA ARG A 177 -9.60 -0.82 2.23
C ARG A 177 -10.68 -0.58 3.26
N ALA A 178 -10.73 0.64 3.81
CA ALA A 178 -11.74 1.02 4.78
C ALA A 178 -12.29 2.41 4.46
N GLY A 179 -13.54 2.48 3.99
CA GLY A 179 -14.20 3.73 3.65
C GLY A 179 -14.72 4.54 4.85
N ARG A 180 -14.83 3.93 6.05
CA ARG A 180 -15.33 4.59 7.28
C ARG A 180 -14.46 4.22 8.48
N GLY A 181 -14.32 5.14 9.44
CA GLY A 181 -13.50 4.91 10.64
C GLY A 181 -13.98 3.75 11.53
N GLU A 182 -15.27 3.42 11.48
CA GLU A 182 -15.84 2.25 12.19
C GLU A 182 -15.32 0.90 11.65
N HIS A 183 -14.88 0.85 10.39
CA HIS A 183 -14.37 -0.36 9.74
C HIS A 183 -13.06 -0.85 10.36
N ILE A 184 -12.31 0.05 11.01
CA ILE A 184 -11.03 -0.26 11.66
C ILE A 184 -11.09 -0.12 13.18
N ALA A 185 -12.23 0.27 13.75
CA ALA A 185 -12.36 0.58 15.18
C ALA A 185 -11.90 -0.58 16.09
N GLY A 186 -12.17 -1.83 15.69
CA GLY A 186 -11.73 -3.02 16.42
C GLY A 186 -10.21 -3.25 16.41
N MET A 187 -9.48 -2.69 15.44
CA MET A 187 -8.01 -2.80 15.38
C MET A 187 -7.29 -1.77 16.23
N LEU A 188 -7.94 -0.68 16.61
CA LEU A 188 -7.27 0.48 17.19
C LEU A 188 -7.15 0.45 18.72
N GLY A 189 -7.53 -0.65 19.38
CA GLY A 189 -7.24 -0.92 20.80
C GLY A 189 -5.76 -1.18 21.09
N GLU A 190 -5.35 -1.17 22.36
CA GLU A 190 -3.93 -1.15 22.78
C GLU A 190 -3.14 -2.45 22.53
N GLU A 191 -3.81 -3.61 22.36
CA GLU A 191 -3.15 -4.92 22.32
C GLU A 191 -3.09 -5.60 20.93
N ASN A 192 -3.71 -5.00 19.90
CA ASN A 192 -3.92 -5.67 18.60
C ASN A 192 -2.79 -5.40 17.59
N THR A 193 -1.53 -5.72 17.93
CA THR A 193 -0.45 -5.66 16.92
C THR A 193 -0.50 -6.87 15.99
N VAL A 194 -0.46 -6.65 14.68
CA VAL A 194 -0.52 -7.72 13.68
C VAL A 194 0.89 -8.07 13.20
N CYS A 195 1.31 -9.33 13.37
CA CYS A 195 2.57 -9.84 12.84
C CYS A 195 2.34 -10.59 11.52
N LEU A 196 2.79 -10.04 10.39
CA LEU A 196 2.46 -10.58 9.05
C LEU A 196 3.62 -11.26 8.32
N GLY A 197 4.68 -11.68 9.02
CA GLY A 197 5.84 -12.29 8.37
C GLY A 197 6.54 -11.33 7.40
N ARG A 198 7.02 -11.85 6.26
CA ARG A 198 7.62 -11.06 5.17
C ARG A 198 6.52 -10.55 4.24
N ILE A 199 6.48 -9.24 3.98
CA ILE A 199 5.54 -8.64 3.03
C ILE A 199 6.29 -7.89 1.94
N SER A 200 5.96 -8.15 0.68
CA SER A 200 6.54 -7.40 -0.45
C SER A 200 5.83 -6.08 -0.71
N ARG A 201 4.48 -6.06 -0.71
CA ARG A 201 3.70 -4.85 -1.01
C ARG A 201 2.56 -4.65 -0.01
N ILE A 202 2.43 -3.42 0.50
CA ILE A 202 1.32 -2.97 1.34
C ILE A 202 0.57 -1.86 0.60
N VAL A 203 -0.75 -2.01 0.49
CA VAL A 203 -1.66 -1.02 -0.09
C VAL A 203 -2.75 -0.70 0.95
N LEU A 204 -2.84 0.55 1.37
CA LEU A 204 -3.82 1.01 2.36
C LEU A 204 -4.68 2.14 1.77
N HIS A 205 -5.99 1.91 1.68
CA HIS A 205 -6.96 2.89 1.18
C HIS A 205 -7.91 3.39 2.27
N GLY A 206 -8.15 4.69 2.28
CA GLY A 206 -9.08 5.34 3.21
C GLY A 206 -8.59 5.29 4.64
N TYR A 207 -9.48 5.03 5.60
CA TYR A 207 -9.11 4.89 7.02
C TYR A 207 -8.10 3.76 7.26
N ALA A 208 -7.92 2.81 6.34
CA ALA A 208 -6.94 1.74 6.50
C ALA A 208 -5.50 2.26 6.66
N VAL A 209 -5.21 3.49 6.23
CA VAL A 209 -3.91 4.16 6.45
C VAL A 209 -3.56 4.23 7.95
N ASP A 210 -4.53 4.45 8.83
CA ASP A 210 -4.31 4.51 10.29
C ASP A 210 -3.88 3.16 10.89
N VAL A 211 -4.16 2.05 10.19
CA VAL A 211 -3.75 0.69 10.59
C VAL A 211 -2.23 0.51 10.47
N LEU A 212 -1.54 1.32 9.65
CA LEU A 212 -0.08 1.25 9.48
C LEU A 212 0.64 1.35 10.84
N SER A 213 0.14 2.18 11.76
CA SER A 213 0.68 2.35 13.12
C SER A 213 0.53 1.13 14.03
N ARG A 214 -0.15 0.07 13.58
CA ARG A 214 -0.44 -1.17 14.34
C ARG A 214 0.23 -2.42 13.75
N MET A 215 0.89 -2.31 12.60
CA MET A 215 1.50 -3.46 11.93
C MET A 215 2.89 -3.78 12.48
N LYS A 216 3.27 -5.05 12.47
CA LYS A 216 4.64 -5.52 12.70
C LYS A 216 4.98 -6.50 11.60
N THR A 217 6.14 -6.34 10.97
CA THR A 217 6.62 -7.24 9.92
C THR A 217 7.97 -7.80 10.30
N SER A 218 8.37 -8.93 9.72
CA SER A 218 9.68 -9.53 10.00
C SER A 218 10.85 -8.69 9.47
N GLU A 219 10.59 -7.76 8.55
CA GLU A 219 11.57 -6.87 7.92
C GLU A 219 11.64 -5.49 8.59
N GLY A 220 10.75 -5.22 9.54
CA GLY A 220 10.65 -3.96 10.25
C GLY A 220 9.46 -3.93 11.20
N VAL A 221 9.67 -3.37 12.39
CA VAL A 221 8.61 -3.16 13.37
C VAL A 221 8.00 -1.78 13.12
N PHE A 222 6.79 -1.70 12.56
CA PHE A 222 6.01 -0.44 12.51
C PHE A 222 5.45 -0.13 13.92
N TYR A 223 6.34 0.05 14.89
CA TYR A 223 5.97 0.46 16.25
C TYR A 223 6.21 1.95 16.41
N MET A 224 5.27 2.63 17.07
CA MET A 224 5.56 3.96 17.61
C MET A 224 6.27 3.80 18.94
N ALA A 225 7.53 4.18 19.02
CA ALA A 225 8.19 4.30 20.31
C ALA A 225 7.44 5.36 21.15
N PRO A 226 7.13 5.11 22.44
CA PRO A 226 6.56 6.13 23.30
C PRO A 226 7.52 7.34 23.36
N ALA A 227 6.96 8.54 23.26
CA ALA A 227 7.71 9.77 23.35
C ALA A 227 8.27 9.95 24.78
N SER A 228 9.54 9.60 24.99
CA SER A 228 10.28 9.99 26.18
C SER A 228 10.86 11.40 25.99
N PRO A 229 10.82 12.32 26.98
CA PRO A 229 11.17 13.73 26.77
C PRO A 229 12.66 14.06 26.76
N GLN A 230 13.55 13.13 26.43
CA GLN A 230 15.00 13.38 26.46
C GLN A 230 15.71 12.60 25.34
N TYR A 231 15.74 13.18 24.14
CA TYR A 231 16.59 12.73 23.06
C TYR A 231 17.81 13.64 22.95
N THR A 232 18.91 13.24 23.59
CA THR A 232 20.24 13.71 23.20
C THR A 232 20.72 12.90 21.97
N ALA A 233 21.61 13.45 21.15
CA ALA A 233 22.19 12.76 20.00
C ALA A 233 22.81 11.39 20.37
N GLU A 234 23.34 11.28 21.59
CA GLU A 234 23.88 10.05 22.17
C GLU A 234 22.81 8.99 22.48
N GLY A 235 21.61 9.41 22.92
CA GLY A 235 20.48 8.52 23.14
C GLY A 235 19.94 7.90 21.84
N LEU A 236 19.97 8.68 20.75
CA LEU A 236 19.60 8.21 19.41
C LEU A 236 20.64 7.20 18.88
N ALA A 237 21.93 7.47 19.08
CA ALA A 237 23.02 6.57 18.71
C ALA A 237 22.97 5.24 19.49
N ALA A 238 22.72 5.29 20.80
CA ALA A 238 22.60 4.09 21.64
C ALA A 238 21.37 3.22 21.28
N ALA A 239 20.24 3.87 20.95
CA ALA A 239 19.05 3.17 20.46
C ALA A 239 19.31 2.50 19.08
N ASN A 240 19.99 3.21 18.17
CA ASN A 240 20.39 2.69 16.86
C ASN A 240 21.40 1.54 16.97
N GLU A 241 22.32 1.59 17.93
CA GLU A 241 23.28 0.50 18.16
C GLU A 241 22.63 -0.73 18.79
N LYS A 242 21.71 -0.55 19.75
CA LYS A 242 20.88 -1.64 20.28
C LYS A 242 20.03 -2.28 19.17
N ARG A 243 19.56 -1.48 18.20
CA ARG A 243 18.81 -1.92 17.02
C ARG A 243 19.66 -2.70 16.02
N ARG A 244 20.91 -2.25 15.76
CA ARG A 244 21.91 -3.00 14.96
C ARG A 244 22.23 -4.36 15.57
N ARG A 245 22.32 -4.46 16.90
CA ARG A 245 22.57 -5.74 17.59
C ARG A 245 21.39 -6.72 17.54
N LEU A 246 20.16 -6.22 17.42
CA LEU A 246 18.95 -7.03 17.22
C LEU A 246 18.72 -7.44 15.76
N SER A 247 19.32 -6.70 14.83
CA SER A 247 19.28 -6.95 13.38
C SER A 247 20.52 -7.76 13.01
N GLY A 248 20.50 -9.08 13.20
CA GLY A 248 21.66 -9.95 12.93
C GLY A 248 22.28 -9.75 11.54
N PRO A 249 23.57 -10.05 11.34
CA PRO A 249 24.24 -9.85 10.05
C PRO A 249 23.77 -10.92 9.06
N GLY A 250 23.13 -10.51 7.96
CA GLY A 250 22.79 -11.40 6.84
C GLY A 250 21.38 -11.19 6.28
N GLU A 251 21.35 -10.82 5.00
CA GLU A 251 20.21 -10.56 4.09
C GLU A 251 19.56 -9.18 4.24
N ASP A 252 19.73 -8.36 3.21
CA ASP A 252 19.01 -7.09 2.95
C ASP A 252 17.50 -7.37 2.86
N LYS A 253 16.83 -7.30 4.02
CA LYS A 253 15.38 -7.46 4.17
C LYS A 253 14.72 -6.11 3.85
N LYS A 254 14.14 -5.98 2.65
CA LYS A 254 13.53 -4.75 2.12
C LYS A 254 12.02 -4.95 1.98
N LEU A 255 11.23 -4.06 2.60
CA LEU A 255 9.83 -3.88 2.20
C LEU A 255 9.86 -3.30 0.79
N PHE A 256 9.32 -4.03 -0.19
CA PHE A 256 9.51 -3.63 -1.58
C PHE A 256 8.62 -2.40 -1.90
N TRP A 257 7.33 -2.38 -1.52
CA TRP A 257 6.39 -1.32 -1.96
C TRP A 257 5.38 -0.92 -0.88
N LEU A 258 5.28 0.39 -0.58
CA LEU A 258 4.23 0.98 0.25
C LEU A 258 3.37 1.95 -0.56
N GLU A 259 2.06 1.70 -0.59
CA GLU A 259 1.08 2.56 -1.27
C GLU A 259 0.00 2.98 -0.28
N LEU A 260 -0.15 4.30 -0.09
CA LEU A 260 -1.14 4.89 0.80
C LEU A 260 -2.03 5.84 0.00
N GLU A 261 -3.35 5.67 0.08
CA GLU A 261 -4.33 6.57 -0.53
C GLU A 261 -5.35 7.02 0.51
N ALA A 262 -5.48 8.34 0.66
CA ALA A 262 -6.47 8.94 1.52
C ALA A 262 -7.15 10.15 0.86
N ASP A 263 -8.46 10.05 0.65
CA ASP A 263 -9.30 11.08 0.04
C ASP A 263 -9.89 12.06 1.07
N ARG A 264 -9.84 11.75 2.36
CA ARG A 264 -10.34 12.59 3.47
C ARG A 264 -9.28 12.78 4.53
N GLU A 265 -9.25 13.94 5.17
CA GLU A 265 -8.33 14.25 6.28
C GLU A 265 -8.48 13.23 7.43
N GLU A 266 -9.72 12.87 7.73
CA GLU A 266 -10.07 11.91 8.78
C GLU A 266 -9.41 10.53 8.59
N ASN A 267 -9.08 10.14 7.35
CA ASN A 267 -8.45 8.85 7.04
C ASN A 267 -7.03 8.73 7.62
N VAL A 268 -6.36 9.86 7.83
CA VAL A 268 -4.98 9.94 8.34
C VAL A 268 -4.90 10.64 9.69
N ALA A 269 -6.03 11.08 10.25
CA ALA A 269 -6.05 11.90 11.45
C ALA A 269 -5.38 11.20 12.65
N ARG A 270 -5.48 9.86 12.78
CA ARG A 270 -4.87 9.18 13.93
C ARG A 270 -3.37 8.98 13.74
N ILE A 271 -2.90 8.65 12.54
CA ILE A 271 -1.46 8.53 12.28
C ILE A 271 -0.77 9.89 12.39
N LEU A 272 -1.43 10.99 12.01
CA LEU A 272 -0.89 12.34 12.14
C LEU A 272 -0.99 12.90 13.57
N GLY A 273 -2.06 12.60 14.30
CA GLY A 273 -2.29 13.08 15.67
C GLY A 273 -1.47 12.38 16.75
N LYS A 274 -0.79 11.29 16.40
CA LYS A 274 0.09 10.56 17.32
C LYS A 274 1.51 11.13 17.28
N SER A 275 2.10 11.32 18.46
CA SER A 275 3.52 11.70 18.58
C SER A 275 4.42 10.49 18.33
N GLY A 276 5.37 10.62 17.42
CA GLY A 276 6.36 9.59 17.08
C GLY A 276 6.31 9.20 15.61
N ALA A 277 7.43 8.68 15.11
CA ALA A 277 7.48 8.09 13.78
C ALA A 277 6.96 6.65 13.83
N VAL A 278 6.18 6.26 12.83
CA VAL A 278 5.97 4.86 12.49
C VAL A 278 7.30 4.39 11.91
N SER A 279 8.02 3.51 12.61
CA SER A 279 9.27 2.97 12.05
C SER A 279 8.94 1.97 10.95
N ALA A 280 8.73 2.51 9.79
CA ALA A 280 8.55 1.80 8.56
C ALA A 280 9.96 1.28 8.17
N GLY A 281 10.11 0.03 7.72
CA GLY A 281 11.42 -0.57 7.43
C GLY A 281 12.17 0.14 6.29
N ARG A 282 13.16 -0.52 5.66
CA ARG A 282 13.74 0.01 4.42
C ARG A 282 12.75 -0.22 3.27
N PHE A 283 12.33 0.84 2.58
CA PHE A 283 11.46 0.76 1.40
C PHE A 283 12.28 0.72 0.11
N GLU A 284 11.84 -0.06 -0.88
CA GLU A 284 12.28 0.15 -2.26
C GLU A 284 11.41 1.20 -2.97
N SER A 285 10.10 1.26 -2.68
CA SER A 285 9.18 2.21 -3.31
C SER A 285 8.10 2.71 -2.35
N ILE A 286 7.79 4.01 -2.41
CA ILE A 286 6.70 4.66 -1.68
C ILE A 286 5.82 5.43 -2.67
N SER A 287 4.51 5.24 -2.60
CA SER A 287 3.51 6.01 -3.35
C SER A 287 2.44 6.55 -2.39
N LEU A 288 2.33 7.89 -2.29
CA LEU A 288 1.38 8.57 -1.42
C LEU A 288 0.41 9.40 -2.25
N ASN A 289 -0.89 9.17 -2.10
CA ASN A 289 -1.94 9.87 -2.82
C ASN A 289 -2.93 10.56 -1.87
N GLY A 290 -3.23 11.82 -2.16
CA GLY A 290 -4.19 12.62 -1.41
C GLY A 290 -3.65 13.05 -0.05
N TYR A 291 -4.48 13.01 0.99
CA TYR A 291 -4.08 13.29 2.37
C TYR A 291 -2.97 12.35 2.89
N ALA A 292 -2.73 11.21 2.22
CA ALA A 292 -1.64 10.31 2.58
C ALA A 292 -0.25 10.96 2.38
N VAL A 293 -0.13 11.99 1.53
CA VAL A 293 1.11 12.78 1.40
C VAL A 293 1.52 13.39 2.75
N GLY A 294 0.55 13.81 3.57
CA GLY A 294 0.80 14.33 4.92
C GLY A 294 1.40 13.30 5.88
N VAL A 295 1.35 12.00 5.57
CA VAL A 295 1.92 10.91 6.38
C VAL A 295 3.44 10.77 6.18
N LEU A 296 4.01 11.35 5.12
CA LEU A 296 5.44 11.25 4.80
C LEU A 296 6.37 11.56 6.01
N PRO A 297 6.17 12.65 6.80
CA PRO A 297 6.98 12.93 7.99
C PRO A 297 6.90 11.84 9.08
N ARG A 298 5.82 11.04 9.07
CA ARG A 298 5.56 9.99 10.05
C ARG A 298 6.16 8.64 9.67
N LEU A 299 6.68 8.46 8.45
CA LEU A 299 7.22 7.17 8.01
C LEU A 299 8.60 6.82 8.59
N GLY A 300 9.25 7.74 9.31
CA GLY A 300 10.50 7.46 10.02
C GLY A 300 11.64 6.97 9.13
N ILE A 301 11.69 7.45 7.89
CA ILE A 301 12.73 7.13 6.91
C ILE A 301 14.07 7.64 7.46
N GLN A 302 15.07 6.77 7.52
CA GLN A 302 16.40 7.13 8.00
C GLN A 302 17.22 7.76 6.88
N ASP A 303 18.11 8.69 7.23
CA ASP A 303 18.95 9.40 6.25
C ASP A 303 19.83 8.46 5.41
N ASP A 304 20.26 7.33 5.97
CA ASP A 304 21.09 6.34 5.30
C ASP A 304 20.28 5.34 4.44
N CYS A 305 18.95 5.48 4.36
CA CYS A 305 18.11 4.64 3.51
C CYS A 305 18.36 4.93 2.02
N SER A 306 18.40 3.86 1.24
CA SER A 306 18.41 3.92 -0.23
C SER A 306 17.12 3.33 -0.77
N MET A 307 16.35 4.13 -1.50
CA MET A 307 15.07 3.76 -2.11
C MET A 307 15.14 3.88 -3.63
N GLY A 308 14.35 3.07 -4.32
CA GLY A 308 14.15 3.17 -5.76
C GLY A 308 13.26 4.36 -6.12
N THR A 309 12.00 4.37 -5.69
CA THR A 309 11.02 5.38 -6.15
C THR A 309 10.24 6.03 -5.01
N VAL A 310 10.05 7.35 -5.08
CA VAL A 310 9.09 8.09 -4.27
C VAL A 310 8.12 8.80 -5.21
N ASN A 311 6.83 8.48 -5.08
CA ASN A 311 5.74 9.06 -5.87
C ASN A 311 4.75 9.80 -4.96
N LEU A 312 4.52 11.09 -5.19
CA LEU A 312 3.67 11.94 -4.36
C LEU A 312 2.62 12.64 -5.23
N VAL A 313 1.34 12.39 -4.98
CA VAL A 313 0.24 12.96 -5.78
C VAL A 313 -0.78 13.62 -4.87
N ALA A 314 -1.13 14.88 -5.16
CA ALA A 314 -2.15 15.59 -4.40
C ALA A 314 -3.03 16.47 -5.29
N ALA A 315 -4.25 16.01 -5.57
CA ALA A 315 -5.20 16.74 -6.42
C ALA A 315 -5.81 18.02 -5.81
N ARG A 316 -5.67 18.24 -4.50
CA ARG A 316 -6.23 19.40 -3.80
C ARG A 316 -5.21 20.00 -2.84
N ARG A 317 -5.25 21.32 -2.65
CA ARG A 317 -4.39 22.06 -1.70
C ARG A 317 -4.48 21.50 -0.28
N GLU A 318 -5.66 21.13 0.17
CA GLU A 318 -5.91 20.58 1.52
C GLU A 318 -5.15 19.28 1.80
N HIS A 319 -4.84 18.48 0.76
CA HIS A 319 -4.08 17.24 0.91
C HIS A 319 -2.66 17.46 1.43
N VAL A 320 -2.07 18.64 1.17
CA VAL A 320 -0.69 18.99 1.52
C VAL A 320 -0.59 20.06 2.61
N ALA A 321 -1.72 20.61 3.07
CA ALA A 321 -1.73 21.69 4.05
C ALA A 321 -0.98 21.33 5.34
N GLY A 322 -1.13 20.09 5.81
CA GLY A 322 -0.44 19.60 7.02
C GLY A 322 1.09 19.64 6.89
N ILE A 323 1.65 19.12 5.79
CA ILE A 323 3.10 19.08 5.59
C ILE A 323 3.70 20.46 5.24
N LEU A 324 2.94 21.33 4.56
CA LEU A 324 3.38 22.71 4.33
C LEU A 324 3.52 23.50 5.64
N GLY A 325 2.68 23.19 6.64
CA GLY A 325 2.74 23.76 7.98
C GLY A 325 3.86 23.23 8.88
N GLU A 326 4.56 22.15 8.49
CA GLU A 326 5.67 21.61 9.26
C GLU A 326 6.88 22.55 9.20
N GLU A 327 7.52 22.82 10.35
CA GLU A 327 8.71 23.69 10.41
C GLU A 327 9.94 23.03 9.78
N LYS A 328 10.05 21.70 9.88
CA LYS A 328 11.21 20.93 9.47
C LYS A 328 10.98 20.26 8.12
N THR A 329 12.06 20.12 7.36
CA THR A 329 12.08 19.27 6.17
C THR A 329 11.97 17.80 6.55
N VAL A 330 11.38 17.00 5.67
CA VAL A 330 11.24 15.56 5.77
C VAL A 330 12.35 14.89 4.98
N CYS A 331 13.18 14.10 5.65
CA CYS A 331 14.20 13.32 4.95
C CYS A 331 13.58 12.13 4.22
N VAL A 332 13.95 11.95 2.96
CA VAL A 332 13.59 10.78 2.13
C VAL A 332 14.81 9.92 1.77
N GLY A 333 15.96 10.14 2.40
CA GLY A 333 17.19 9.38 2.16
C GLY A 333 17.75 9.58 0.74
N ARG A 334 18.39 8.53 0.21
CA ARG A 334 18.87 8.45 -1.18
C ARG A 334 17.80 7.80 -2.05
N ILE A 335 17.39 8.45 -3.14
CA ILE A 335 16.30 7.98 -4.01
C ILE A 335 16.77 7.91 -5.47
N GLN A 336 16.40 6.85 -6.21
CA GLN A 336 16.69 6.77 -7.64
C GLN A 336 15.71 7.60 -8.47
N ARG A 337 14.43 7.65 -8.09
CA ARG A 337 13.38 8.36 -8.83
C ARG A 337 12.44 9.10 -7.89
N LEU A 338 12.17 10.36 -8.23
CA LEU A 338 11.19 11.20 -7.54
C LEU A 338 10.16 11.69 -8.57
N ASP A 339 8.90 11.33 -8.36
CA ASP A 339 7.75 11.79 -9.15
C ASP A 339 6.81 12.55 -8.22
N ILE A 340 6.55 13.83 -8.51
CA ILE A 340 5.65 14.67 -7.72
C ILE A 340 4.66 15.36 -8.64
N ARG A 341 3.37 15.21 -8.34
CA ARG A 341 2.30 15.71 -9.21
C ARG A 341 1.30 16.58 -8.46
N GLU A 342 0.78 17.56 -9.19
CA GLU A 342 -0.29 18.46 -8.76
C GLU A 342 0.12 19.29 -7.53
N TYR A 343 -0.75 19.48 -6.53
CA TYR A 343 -0.40 20.28 -5.33
C TYR A 343 0.76 19.68 -4.52
N ALA A 344 1.13 18.42 -4.74
CA ALA A 344 2.31 17.84 -4.11
C ALA A 344 3.58 18.54 -4.60
N VAL A 345 3.57 19.17 -5.78
CA VAL A 345 4.70 20.00 -6.23
C VAL A 345 5.03 21.05 -5.18
N GLY A 346 4.01 21.70 -4.59
CA GLY A 346 4.19 22.70 -3.53
C GLY A 346 5.00 22.27 -2.31
N ILE A 347 5.09 20.96 -2.03
CA ILE A 347 5.83 20.44 -0.86
C ILE A 347 7.29 20.14 -1.14
N LEU A 348 7.77 20.32 -2.38
CA LEU A 348 9.16 20.03 -2.75
C LEU A 348 10.20 20.73 -1.84
N PRO A 349 10.05 22.00 -1.42
CA PRO A 349 10.99 22.63 -0.48
C PRO A 349 11.00 22.00 0.92
N LYS A 350 9.98 21.19 1.26
CA LYS A 350 9.88 20.43 2.50
C LYS A 350 10.53 19.05 2.39
N ILE A 351 11.00 18.62 1.22
CA ILE A 351 11.63 17.31 1.04
C ILE A 351 13.14 17.48 1.07
N ALA A 352 13.79 16.85 2.05
CA ALA A 352 15.24 16.76 2.14
C ALA A 352 15.71 15.43 1.51
N ILE A 353 16.51 15.54 0.46
CA ILE A 353 17.17 14.40 -0.19
C ILE A 353 18.62 14.39 0.28
N HIS A 354 19.16 13.20 0.56
CA HIS A 354 20.54 13.04 1.03
C HIS A 354 21.56 13.62 0.01
N GLU A 355 22.64 14.24 0.50
CA GLU A 355 23.62 14.96 -0.33
C GLU A 355 24.35 14.12 -1.38
N ASP A 356 24.69 12.88 -1.01
CA ASP A 356 25.28 11.90 -1.94
C ASP A 356 24.25 11.17 -2.82
N CYS A 357 23.05 11.72 -3.00
CA CYS A 357 22.03 11.08 -3.83
C CYS A 357 22.38 11.20 -5.32
N GLU A 358 22.53 10.05 -5.99
CA GLU A 358 22.63 9.94 -7.45
C GLU A 358 21.27 9.52 -8.02
N MET A 359 20.47 10.51 -8.36
CA MET A 359 19.11 10.32 -8.86
C MET A 359 19.12 10.02 -10.36
N GLU A 360 18.40 8.97 -10.76
CA GLU A 360 18.18 8.65 -12.16
C GLU A 360 17.18 9.61 -12.81
N SER A 361 16.07 9.92 -12.12
CA SER A 361 14.98 10.72 -12.69
C SER A 361 14.28 11.58 -11.64
N PHE A 362 14.13 12.87 -11.96
CA PHE A 362 13.33 13.83 -11.22
C PHE A 362 12.21 14.35 -12.11
N HIS A 363 10.96 14.01 -11.79
CA HIS A 363 9.78 14.32 -12.60
C HIS A 363 8.77 15.15 -11.80
N LEU A 364 8.34 16.28 -12.36
CA LEU A 364 7.33 17.14 -11.79
C LEU A 364 6.23 17.43 -12.82
N GLU A 365 4.96 17.23 -12.43
CA GLU A 365 3.80 17.50 -13.26
C GLU A 365 2.82 18.43 -12.55
N ALA A 366 2.54 19.61 -13.13
CA ALA A 366 1.55 20.54 -12.59
C ALA A 366 0.53 20.95 -13.64
N ASN A 367 -0.68 20.41 -13.50
CA ASN A 367 -1.78 20.64 -14.44
C ASN A 367 -2.44 22.03 -14.35
N ARG A 368 -2.21 22.76 -13.26
CA ARG A 368 -2.79 24.10 -12.99
C ARG A 368 -1.73 25.01 -12.38
N GLU A 369 -1.82 26.30 -12.64
CA GLU A 369 -0.90 27.31 -12.09
C GLU A 369 -0.86 27.29 -10.55
N GLU A 370 -2.01 27.12 -9.91
CA GLU A 370 -2.14 27.04 -8.45
C GLU A 370 -1.32 25.89 -7.80
N HIS A 371 -0.97 24.85 -8.57
CA HIS A 371 -0.17 23.73 -8.05
C HIS A 371 1.29 24.12 -7.75
N VAL A 372 1.82 25.15 -8.44
CA VAL A 372 3.19 25.64 -8.25
C VAL A 372 3.25 26.91 -7.40
N GLY A 373 2.10 27.49 -7.05
CA GLY A 373 2.02 28.76 -6.34
C GLY A 373 2.81 28.81 -5.02
N GLU A 374 2.79 27.72 -4.24
CA GLU A 374 3.53 27.63 -2.98
C GLU A 374 5.06 27.72 -3.18
N ILE A 375 5.60 27.02 -4.19
CA ILE A 375 7.04 27.11 -4.53
C ILE A 375 7.38 28.50 -5.06
N LEU A 376 6.55 29.05 -5.95
CA LEU A 376 6.86 30.31 -6.61
C LEU A 376 6.79 31.50 -5.64
N ALA A 377 5.89 31.45 -4.66
CA ALA A 377 5.77 32.45 -3.60
C ALA A 377 6.91 32.36 -2.56
N GLY A 378 7.50 31.17 -2.37
CA GLY A 378 8.64 30.98 -1.48
C GLY A 378 9.95 31.49 -2.07
N GLU A 379 10.90 31.89 -1.22
CA GLU A 379 12.25 32.27 -1.63
C GLU A 379 13.25 31.10 -1.61
N GLN A 380 12.86 29.97 -1.00
CA GLN A 380 13.72 28.82 -0.79
C GLN A 380 14.01 28.12 -2.13
N MET A 381 15.30 28.03 -2.47
CA MET A 381 15.77 27.19 -3.56
C MET A 381 15.69 25.71 -3.19
N VAL A 382 15.38 24.88 -4.17
CA VAL A 382 15.41 23.42 -4.06
C VAL A 382 16.71 22.92 -4.68
N SER A 383 17.65 22.53 -3.84
CA SER A 383 18.91 21.95 -4.30
C SER A 383 18.67 20.52 -4.80
N LEU A 384 18.98 20.30 -6.08
CA LEU A 384 19.03 19.00 -6.72
C LEU A 384 20.48 18.55 -6.77
N TRP A 385 20.73 17.36 -6.22
CA TRP A 385 22.06 16.74 -6.20
C TRP A 385 22.45 16.22 -7.59
N ARG A 386 23.09 15.06 -7.70
CA ARG A 386 23.40 14.47 -9.01
C ARG A 386 22.12 13.91 -9.61
N ILE A 387 21.67 14.47 -10.73
CA ILE A 387 20.47 14.01 -11.46
C ILE A 387 20.83 13.68 -12.92
N LYS A 388 20.37 12.53 -13.42
CA LYS A 388 20.55 12.13 -14.83
C LYS A 388 19.43 12.64 -15.72
N GLU A 389 18.20 12.66 -15.23
CA GLU A 389 17.02 13.08 -15.98
C GLU A 389 16.18 14.07 -15.16
N LEU A 390 15.83 15.20 -15.79
CA LEU A 390 14.95 16.23 -15.25
C LEU A 390 13.80 16.45 -16.23
N VAL A 391 12.58 16.19 -15.77
CA VAL A 391 11.36 16.32 -16.58
C VAL A 391 10.37 17.23 -15.86
N LEU A 392 10.01 18.35 -16.50
CA LEU A 392 8.99 19.28 -16.00
C LEU A 392 7.82 19.36 -17.00
N HIS A 393 6.63 18.97 -16.55
CA HIS A 393 5.40 18.99 -17.35
C HIS A 393 4.47 20.17 -16.95
N ARG A 394 3.97 20.85 -17.97
CA ARG A 394 2.94 21.91 -17.89
C ARG A 394 3.40 23.06 -16.99
N TYR A 395 2.61 23.49 -16.00
CA TYR A 395 2.98 24.61 -15.14
C TYR A 395 4.24 24.32 -14.29
N ALA A 396 4.68 23.06 -14.18
CA ALA A 396 5.89 22.71 -13.45
C ALA A 396 7.13 23.33 -14.12
N VAL A 397 7.09 23.67 -15.40
CA VAL A 397 8.17 24.42 -16.07
C VAL A 397 8.47 25.74 -15.35
N SER A 398 7.47 26.35 -14.71
CA SER A 398 7.61 27.64 -14.03
C SER A 398 8.46 27.58 -12.76
N ILE A 399 8.67 26.39 -12.19
CA ILE A 399 9.51 26.23 -10.99
C ILE A 399 10.99 26.14 -11.32
N LEU A 400 11.37 26.06 -12.60
CA LEU A 400 12.76 25.90 -13.02
C LEU A 400 13.71 26.95 -12.38
N PRO A 401 13.34 28.24 -12.27
CA PRO A 401 14.16 29.24 -11.57
C PRO A 401 14.34 29.00 -10.07
N ARG A 402 13.57 28.08 -9.47
CA ARG A 402 13.64 27.68 -8.06
C ARG A 402 14.46 26.40 -7.84
N LEU A 403 14.99 25.80 -8.91
CA LEU A 403 15.81 24.59 -8.85
C LEU A 403 17.29 24.98 -8.93
N GLU A 404 18.09 24.47 -8.01
CA GLU A 404 19.55 24.60 -8.04
C GLU A 404 20.17 23.23 -8.33
N ILE A 405 20.69 23.03 -9.55
CA ILE A 405 21.31 21.77 -9.95
C ILE A 405 22.80 21.81 -9.63
N ARG A 406 23.31 20.77 -8.96
CA ARG A 406 24.72 20.69 -8.60
C ARG A 406 25.62 20.76 -9.84
N LYS A 407 26.67 21.60 -9.79
CA LYS A 407 27.54 21.92 -10.94
C LYS A 407 28.25 20.72 -11.58
N ASP A 408 28.52 19.66 -10.81
CA ASP A 408 29.14 18.44 -11.33
C ASP A 408 28.12 17.43 -11.87
N SER A 409 26.82 17.74 -11.83
CA SER A 409 25.78 16.92 -12.45
C SER A 409 25.85 17.04 -13.98
N ILE A 410 25.78 15.90 -14.65
CA ILE A 410 25.61 15.83 -16.11
C ILE A 410 24.22 15.31 -16.40
N ILE A 411 23.36 16.19 -16.91
CA ILE A 411 21.98 15.85 -17.25
C ILE A 411 21.97 15.16 -18.61
N VAL A 412 21.59 13.89 -18.64
CA VAL A 412 21.46 13.09 -19.86
C VAL A 412 20.18 13.45 -20.61
N ARG A 413 19.09 13.73 -19.88
CA ARG A 413 17.81 14.17 -20.45
C ARG A 413 17.24 15.33 -19.65
N PHE A 414 17.08 16.47 -20.30
CA PHE A 414 16.42 17.66 -19.77
C PHE A 414 15.19 17.92 -20.64
N VAL A 415 14.00 17.73 -20.07
CA VAL A 415 12.74 17.80 -20.80
C VAL A 415 11.82 18.82 -20.15
N LEU A 416 11.45 19.84 -20.91
CA LEU A 416 10.37 20.77 -20.57
C LEU A 416 9.22 20.54 -21.55
N TYR A 417 8.08 20.11 -21.03
CA TYR A 417 6.92 19.83 -21.85
C TYR A 417 5.78 20.78 -21.50
N ALA A 418 5.44 21.68 -22.42
CA ALA A 418 4.38 22.66 -22.27
C ALA A 418 3.36 22.52 -23.39
N ASP A 419 2.15 22.05 -23.06
CA ASP A 419 1.07 21.86 -24.05
C ASP A 419 0.49 23.19 -24.61
N THR A 420 0.70 24.31 -23.92
CA THR A 420 0.12 25.62 -24.25
C THR A 420 1.06 26.74 -23.79
N ASP A 421 0.99 27.91 -24.42
CA ASP A 421 1.76 29.11 -24.05
C ASP A 421 1.51 29.56 -22.59
N ARG A 422 0.37 29.18 -21.99
CA ARG A 422 0.08 29.46 -20.57
C ARG A 422 1.01 28.71 -19.61
N HIS A 423 1.53 27.55 -20.03
CA HIS A 423 2.42 26.74 -19.19
C HIS A 423 3.82 27.35 -19.04
N THR A 424 4.25 28.15 -20.03
CA THR A 424 5.54 28.84 -20.04
C THR A 424 5.41 30.31 -19.66
N SER A 425 4.22 30.90 -19.77
CA SER A 425 4.01 32.34 -19.52
C SER A 425 4.45 32.79 -18.13
N VAL A 426 4.22 31.99 -17.09
CA VAL A 426 4.64 32.32 -15.72
C VAL A 426 6.17 32.33 -15.63
N MET A 427 6.85 31.32 -16.18
CA MET A 427 8.31 31.28 -16.26
C MET A 427 8.89 32.46 -17.06
N LEU A 428 8.24 32.81 -18.17
CA LEU A 428 8.67 33.91 -19.03
C LEU A 428 8.40 35.29 -18.42
N ALA A 429 7.46 35.40 -17.49
CA ALA A 429 7.18 36.63 -16.75
C ALA A 429 8.10 36.86 -15.54
N LEU A 430 8.77 35.81 -15.03
CA LEU A 430 9.80 35.96 -14.00
C LEU A 430 10.99 36.76 -14.54
N ASP A 431 11.65 37.55 -13.68
CA ASP A 431 12.73 38.49 -14.02
C ASP A 431 13.74 37.93 -15.03
N ASP A 432 14.37 38.82 -15.82
CA ASP A 432 15.24 38.52 -16.97
C ASP A 432 16.57 37.79 -16.64
N CYS A 433 16.71 37.20 -15.45
CA CYS A 433 17.84 36.37 -15.09
C CYS A 433 17.79 35.03 -15.85
N ALA A 434 18.82 34.78 -16.65
CA ALA A 434 18.99 33.47 -17.28
C ALA A 434 19.13 32.38 -16.19
N VAL A 435 18.36 31.30 -16.33
CA VAL A 435 18.42 30.15 -15.41
C VAL A 435 19.55 29.23 -15.84
N ASP A 436 20.53 29.04 -14.96
CA ASP A 436 21.62 28.11 -15.19
C ASP A 436 21.16 26.68 -14.87
N ILE A 437 21.05 25.85 -15.91
CA ILE A 437 20.62 24.44 -15.80
C ILE A 437 21.82 23.49 -15.90
N GLY A 438 23.05 24.02 -15.88
CA GLY A 438 24.28 23.25 -15.77
C GLY A 438 24.70 22.55 -17.06
N ARG A 439 25.27 21.35 -16.91
CA ARG A 439 25.89 20.57 -17.99
C ARG A 439 24.90 19.55 -18.55
N ILE A 440 24.68 19.55 -19.85
CA ILE A 440 23.69 18.72 -20.53
C ILE A 440 24.36 17.92 -21.64
N ARG A 441 24.07 16.63 -21.71
CA ARG A 441 24.58 15.77 -22.78
C ARG A 441 24.07 16.24 -24.14
N HIS A 442 24.93 16.23 -25.15
CA HIS A 442 24.54 16.51 -26.52
C HIS A 442 23.35 15.62 -26.96
N GLY A 443 22.29 16.23 -27.49
CA GLY A 443 21.02 15.57 -27.83
C GLY A 443 20.07 15.30 -26.65
N GLY A 444 20.45 15.72 -25.43
CA GLY A 444 19.68 15.55 -24.20
C GLY A 444 18.69 16.69 -23.89
N LEU A 445 18.70 17.78 -24.65
CA LEU A 445 17.89 18.97 -24.39
C LEU A 445 16.60 18.99 -25.23
N TRP A 446 15.44 18.93 -24.58
CA TRP A 446 14.11 18.90 -25.19
C TRP A 446 13.24 19.98 -24.56
N ILE A 447 13.20 21.18 -25.16
CA ILE A 447 12.54 22.35 -24.58
C ILE A 447 11.80 23.18 -25.64
N PRO A 448 10.77 23.96 -25.26
CA PRO A 448 10.18 24.96 -26.14
C PRO A 448 11.19 26.06 -26.51
N GLU A 449 11.19 26.51 -27.76
CA GLU A 449 12.15 27.53 -28.28
C GLU A 449 12.06 28.87 -27.54
N GLU A 450 10.87 29.25 -27.07
CA GLU A 450 10.65 30.46 -26.27
C GLU A 450 11.36 30.41 -24.91
N VAL A 451 11.43 29.22 -24.29
CA VAL A 451 12.10 28.99 -23.00
C VAL A 451 13.61 28.96 -23.17
N LYS A 452 14.10 28.43 -24.30
CA LYS A 452 15.54 28.28 -24.59
C LYS A 452 16.34 29.56 -24.42
N LYS A 453 15.76 30.71 -24.77
CA LYS A 453 16.40 32.04 -24.64
C LYS A 453 16.64 32.48 -23.20
N LYS A 454 15.93 31.89 -22.23
CA LYS A 454 16.06 32.15 -20.79
C LYS A 454 17.01 31.19 -20.08
N LEU A 455 17.63 30.24 -20.80
CA LEU A 455 18.46 29.21 -20.18
C LEU A 455 19.94 29.42 -20.48
N LYS A 456 20.76 29.14 -19.47
CA LYS A 456 22.21 29.02 -19.61
C LYS A 456 22.59 27.56 -19.34
N TYR A 457 23.36 26.98 -20.25
CA TYR A 457 23.80 25.58 -20.14
C TYR A 457 25.08 25.35 -20.93
N THR A 458 25.81 24.29 -20.56
CA THR A 458 26.98 23.81 -21.30
C THR A 458 26.65 22.45 -21.90
N LEU A 459 26.85 22.31 -23.22
CA LEU A 459 26.72 21.01 -23.88
C LEU A 459 28.00 20.19 -23.69
N VAL A 460 27.83 18.91 -23.37
CA VAL A 460 28.94 17.97 -23.17
C VAL A 460 28.79 16.70 -24.01
N ASP A 461 29.92 16.10 -24.38
CA ASP A 461 29.99 14.85 -25.13
C ASP A 461 29.61 13.62 -24.25
N ARG A 462 29.91 12.40 -24.74
CA ARG A 462 29.58 11.17 -24.02
C ARG A 462 30.47 10.94 -22.79
N GLU A 463 31.70 11.41 -22.86
CA GLU A 463 32.75 11.35 -21.85
C GLU A 463 32.62 12.50 -20.82
N GLY A 464 31.76 13.49 -21.10
CA GLY A 464 31.50 14.65 -20.27
C GLY A 464 32.39 15.86 -20.57
N ASN A 465 33.15 15.86 -21.67
CA ASN A 465 33.95 17.02 -22.05
C ASN A 465 33.05 18.10 -22.67
N GLU A 466 33.39 19.36 -22.43
CA GLU A 466 32.67 20.49 -23.01
C GLU A 466 32.84 20.51 -24.53
N GLU A 467 31.72 20.60 -25.24
CA GLU A 467 31.74 20.79 -26.68
C GLU A 467 31.96 22.29 -26.96
N MET A 468 33.17 22.66 -27.41
CA MET A 468 33.42 24.00 -27.92
C MET A 468 32.73 24.14 -29.28
N PHE A 469 31.56 24.75 -29.30
CA PHE A 469 30.99 25.29 -30.53
C PHE A 469 31.83 26.50 -30.94
N LEU A 470 32.65 26.35 -31.99
CA LEU A 470 33.18 27.48 -32.74
C LEU A 470 31.97 28.17 -33.40
N GLU A 471 31.74 29.44 -33.03
CA GLU A 471 30.59 30.27 -33.45
C GLU A 471 30.33 30.29 -34.97
#